data_AF-X1E6F4-F1
#
_entry.id   AF-X1E6F4-F1
#
_cell.length_a   1.000
_cell.length_b   1.000
_cell.length_c   1.000
_cell.angle_alpha   90.00
_cell.angle_beta   90.00
_cell.angle_gamma   90.00
#
_symmetry.space_group_name_H-M   'P 1'
#
loop_
_entity.id
_entity.type
_entity.pdbx_description
1 polymer ?
#
loop_
_entity_poly.entity_id
_entity_poly.type
_entity_poly.pdbx_seq_one_letter_code
_entity_poly.pdbx_strand_id
1 'polypeptide(L)'
;MLIDTHAHLDFSQFDIDRDEVIRRSSTEDIIIIHSGLGVLGIKKAVELTRKYNNIYATLGLHPASCKLDFCKHKHLNNNSYDILRLHPGKIFDNLVNETIVEIRKNKNNEKVIGIGEVGL
;
A
#
# COMPACT_ATOMS: atom_id res chain seq x y z
N MET A 1 11.84 8.82 -21.67
CA MET A 1 10.74 8.38 -20.80
C MET A 1 11.25 7.27 -19.90
N LEU A 2 11.25 7.50 -18.58
CA LEU A 2 11.65 6.51 -17.57
C LEU A 2 10.42 6.09 -16.77
N ILE A 3 10.44 4.86 -16.27
CA ILE A 3 9.38 4.34 -15.39
C ILE A 3 10.06 3.86 -14.11
N ASP A 4 9.72 4.49 -12.98
CA ASP A 4 9.98 3.93 -11.67
C ASP A 4 8.93 2.85 -11.42
N THR A 5 9.35 1.60 -11.54
CA THR A 5 8.43 0.45 -11.53
C THR A 5 7.91 0.11 -10.15
N HIS A 6 8.48 0.67 -9.07
CA HIS A 6 8.08 0.34 -7.70
C HIS A 6 8.53 1.39 -6.69
N ALA A 7 7.58 2.20 -6.19
CA ALA A 7 7.86 3.27 -5.24
C ALA A 7 6.94 3.26 -4.01
N HIS A 8 7.49 3.65 -2.86
CA HIS A 8 6.77 3.86 -1.59
C HIS A 8 6.77 5.33 -1.17
N LEU A 9 6.07 6.16 -1.95
CA LEU A 9 5.91 7.59 -1.69
C LEU A 9 5.06 7.89 -0.43
N ASP A 10 4.40 6.89 0.13
CA ASP A 10 3.54 7.00 1.31
C ASP A 10 4.28 6.87 2.64
N PHE A 11 5.61 6.62 2.57
CA PHE A 11 6.50 6.60 3.71
C PHE A 11 6.71 7.99 4.31
N SER A 12 6.98 8.03 5.62
CA SER A 12 7.12 9.26 6.40
C SER A 12 8.27 10.16 5.92
N GLN A 13 9.28 9.56 5.27
CA GLN A 13 10.41 10.27 4.69
C GLN A 13 9.99 11.27 3.62
N PHE A 14 8.83 11.07 3.00
CA PHE A 14 8.26 11.98 1.99
C PHE A 14 7.19 12.91 2.56
N ASP A 15 6.87 12.88 3.86
CA ASP A 15 5.74 13.67 4.39
C ASP A 15 5.89 15.17 4.18
N ILE A 16 7.13 15.67 4.17
CA ILE A 16 7.44 17.10 4.02
C ILE A 16 7.35 17.55 2.55
N ASP A 17 7.77 16.70 1.60
CA ASP A 17 8.07 17.12 0.23
C ASP A 17 7.48 16.20 -0.86
N ARG A 18 6.61 15.24 -0.53
CA ARG A 18 5.97 14.31 -1.48
C ARG A 18 5.44 14.96 -2.74
N ASP A 19 4.69 16.04 -2.57
CA ASP A 19 4.06 16.76 -3.67
C ASP A 19 5.12 17.39 -4.60
N GLU A 20 6.22 17.90 -4.04
CA GLU A 20 7.34 18.43 -4.81
C GLU A 20 8.11 17.33 -5.54
N VAL A 21 8.36 16.20 -4.88
CA VAL A 21 9.02 15.03 -5.47
C VAL A 21 8.24 14.51 -6.68
N ILE A 22 6.92 14.35 -6.55
CA ILE A 22 6.06 13.88 -7.65
C ILE A 22 5.99 14.91 -8.78
N ARG A 23 5.93 16.20 -8.46
CA ARG A 23 5.94 17.24 -9.48
C ARG A 23 7.25 17.24 -10.27
N ARG A 24 8.40 17.10 -9.59
CA ARG A 24 9.71 17.02 -10.22
C ARG A 24 9.84 15.79 -11.11
N SER A 25 9.31 14.63 -10.71
CA SER A 25 9.30 13.46 -11.59
C SER A 25 8.42 13.68 -12.82
N SER A 26 7.28 14.36 -12.65
CA SER A 26 6.39 14.69 -13.76
C SER A 26 7.01 15.66 -14.77
N THR A 27 7.85 16.62 -14.34
CA THR A 27 8.51 17.55 -15.28
C THR A 27 9.59 16.89 -16.13
N GLU A 28 10.09 15.73 -15.69
CA GLU A 28 11.10 14.94 -16.40
C GLU A 28 10.49 13.76 -17.18
N ASP A 29 9.17 13.77 -17.39
CA ASP A 29 8.40 12.68 -18.05
C ASP A 29 8.65 11.29 -17.41
N ILE A 30 8.75 11.25 -16.08
CA ILE A 30 8.89 10.02 -15.31
C ILE A 30 7.51 9.57 -14.81
N ILE A 31 7.16 8.34 -15.18
CA ILE A 31 6.00 7.63 -14.63
C ILE A 31 6.44 6.88 -13.38
N ILE A 32 5.63 6.90 -12.33
CA ILE A 32 5.89 6.16 -11.09
C ILE A 32 4.76 5.17 -10.85
N ILE A 33 5.12 3.93 -10.58
CA ILE A 33 4.22 2.88 -10.12
C ILE A 33 4.34 2.81 -8.59
N HIS A 34 3.33 3.34 -7.91
CA HIS A 34 3.28 3.36 -6.45
C HIS A 34 2.69 2.06 -5.88
N SER A 35 3.36 1.52 -4.87
CA SER A 35 3.07 0.19 -4.32
C SER A 35 2.17 0.26 -3.09
N GLY A 36 0.87 0.01 -3.30
CA GLY A 36 -0.17 0.05 -2.28
C GLY A 36 -0.28 -1.24 -1.47
N LEU A 37 0.13 -1.18 -0.19
CA LEU A 37 0.20 -2.33 0.71
C LEU A 37 -0.89 -2.31 1.80
N GLY A 38 -1.69 -3.37 1.86
CA GLY A 38 -2.76 -3.49 2.85
C GLY A 38 -3.82 -2.38 2.74
N VAL A 39 -4.77 -2.35 3.67
CA VAL A 39 -5.91 -1.41 3.59
C VAL A 39 -5.46 0.05 3.52
N LEU A 40 -4.53 0.47 4.38
CA LEU A 40 -4.09 1.86 4.44
C LEU A 40 -3.22 2.25 3.24
N GLY A 41 -2.28 1.39 2.84
CA GLY A 41 -1.43 1.65 1.68
C GLY A 41 -2.24 1.68 0.39
N ILE A 42 -3.23 0.81 0.21
CA ILE A 42 -4.13 0.84 -0.95
C ILE A 42 -4.90 2.16 -1.03
N LYS A 43 -5.44 2.64 0.09
CA LYS A 43 -6.17 3.92 0.12
C LYS A 43 -5.27 5.08 -0.30
N LYS A 44 -4.05 5.15 0.25
CA LYS A 44 -3.06 6.16 -0.13
C LYS A 44 -2.65 6.04 -1.61
N ALA A 45 -2.41 4.82 -2.09
CA ALA A 45 -2.07 4.56 -3.48
C ALA A 45 -3.15 5.10 -4.43
N VAL A 46 -4.41 4.77 -4.17
CA VAL A 46 -5.55 5.24 -4.96
C VAL A 46 -5.68 6.76 -4.88
N GLU A 47 -5.49 7.36 -3.71
CA GLU A 47 -5.46 8.83 -3.54
C GLU A 47 -4.40 9.48 -4.44
N LEU A 48 -3.17 8.95 -4.45
CA LEU A 48 -2.09 9.47 -5.30
C LEU A 48 -2.41 9.36 -6.79
N THR A 49 -2.98 8.23 -7.25
CA THR A 49 -3.39 8.08 -8.66
C THR A 49 -4.47 9.08 -9.10
N ARG A 50 -5.33 9.51 -8.17
CA ARG A 50 -6.36 10.53 -8.44
C ARG A 50 -5.78 11.94 -8.45
N LYS A 51 -4.80 12.21 -7.58
CA LYS A 51 -4.17 13.53 -7.45
C LYS A 51 -3.16 13.82 -8.58
N TYR A 52 -2.49 12.79 -9.10
CA TYR A 52 -1.36 12.96 -10.01
C TYR A 52 -1.51 12.16 -11.32
N ASN A 53 -1.15 12.78 -12.44
CA ASN A 53 -1.28 12.16 -13.77
C ASN A 53 -0.21 11.12 -14.07
N ASN A 54 1.01 11.31 -13.57
CA ASN A 54 2.15 10.42 -13.80
C ASN A 54 2.27 9.29 -12.76
N ILE A 55 1.26 9.11 -11.88
CA ILE A 55 1.24 8.06 -10.87
C ILE A 55 0.25 6.96 -11.26
N TYR A 56 0.74 5.72 -11.26
CA TYR A 56 -0.04 4.48 -11.34
C TYR A 56 0.13 3.69 -10.04
N ALA A 57 -0.68 2.67 -9.83
CA ALA A 57 -0.64 1.87 -8.61
C ALA A 57 -0.66 0.37 -8.86
N THR A 58 0.08 -0.36 -8.01
CA THR A 58 -0.14 -1.78 -7.74
C THR A 58 -0.83 -1.91 -6.38
N LEU A 59 -1.76 -2.85 -6.25
CA LEU A 59 -2.49 -3.09 -5.00
C LEU A 59 -2.23 -4.51 -4.51
N GLY A 60 -1.87 -4.67 -3.25
CA GLY A 60 -1.54 -6.00 -2.76
C GLY A 60 -1.31 -6.15 -1.27
N LEU A 61 -0.85 -7.35 -0.95
CA LEU A 61 -0.38 -7.74 0.38
C LEU A 61 1.15 -7.90 0.32
N HIS A 62 1.81 -7.43 1.37
CA HIS A 62 3.23 -7.69 1.54
C HIS A 62 3.45 -9.13 2.04
N PRO A 63 4.45 -9.89 1.52
CA PRO A 63 4.71 -11.27 1.95
C PRO A 63 4.90 -11.42 3.44
N ALA A 64 5.54 -10.42 4.05
CA ALA A 64 5.80 -10.42 5.48
C ALA A 64 4.56 -10.10 6.33
N SER A 65 3.48 -9.56 5.75
CA SER A 65 2.17 -9.47 6.41
C SER A 65 1.59 -10.84 6.75
N CYS A 66 2.11 -11.92 6.15
CA CYS A 66 1.81 -13.31 6.49
C CYS A 66 2.60 -13.86 7.67
N LYS A 67 3.51 -13.08 8.26
CA LYS A 67 4.25 -13.46 9.47
C LYS A 67 3.66 -12.77 10.70
N LEU A 68 3.34 -13.58 11.71
CA LEU A 68 2.83 -13.12 13.02
C LEU A 68 3.71 -12.05 13.69
N ASP A 69 5.00 -11.99 13.35
CA ASP A 69 5.93 -11.01 13.88
C ASP A 69 5.70 -9.58 13.36
N PHE A 70 5.05 -9.39 12.20
CA PHE A 70 4.69 -8.04 11.72
C PHE A 70 3.51 -7.44 12.49
N CYS A 71 2.61 -8.28 13.00
CA CYS A 71 1.51 -7.86 13.87
C CYS A 71 2.01 -7.39 15.26
N LYS A 72 3.26 -7.68 15.63
CA LYS A 72 3.78 -7.37 16.97
C LYS A 72 4.02 -5.89 17.22
N HIS A 73 4.36 -5.02 16.27
CA HIS A 73 5.03 -3.78 16.69
C HIS A 73 4.40 -2.42 16.41
N LYS A 74 3.30 -2.26 15.64
CA LYS A 74 2.82 -0.89 15.37
C LYS A 74 1.31 -0.62 15.36
N HIS A 75 0.42 -1.62 15.38
CA HIS A 75 -1.01 -1.35 15.08
C HIS A 75 -2.05 -2.05 15.95
N LEU A 76 -1.67 -2.76 17.01
CA LEU A 76 -2.63 -3.46 17.88
C LEU A 76 -2.72 -2.79 19.25
N ASN A 77 -3.93 -2.41 19.64
CA ASN A 77 -4.25 -2.09 21.03
C ASN A 77 -4.10 -3.34 21.92
N ASN A 78 -3.90 -3.17 23.23
CA ASN A 78 -3.59 -4.27 24.16
C ASN A 78 -4.55 -5.47 24.05
N ASN A 79 -5.85 -5.23 23.80
CA ASN A 79 -6.85 -6.29 23.59
C ASN A 79 -6.62 -7.11 22.32
N SER A 80 -6.22 -6.48 21.22
CA SER A 80 -5.95 -7.19 19.96
C SER A 80 -4.66 -8.02 20.04
N TYR A 81 -3.76 -7.64 20.94
CA TYR A 81 -2.52 -8.34 21.20
C TYR A 81 -2.75 -9.69 21.91
N ASP A 82 -3.66 -9.72 22.88
CA ASP A 82 -4.08 -10.96 23.55
C ASP A 82 -4.81 -11.90 22.59
N ILE A 83 -5.66 -11.36 21.70
CA ILE A 83 -6.32 -12.15 20.65
C ILE A 83 -5.31 -12.68 19.63
N LEU A 84 -4.26 -11.92 19.30
CA LEU A 84 -3.18 -12.36 18.40
C LEU A 84 -2.38 -13.52 19.02
N ARG A 85 -2.16 -13.48 20.33
CA ARG A 85 -1.49 -14.54 21.09
C ARG A 85 -2.34 -15.81 21.17
N LEU A 86 -3.66 -15.67 21.31
CA LEU A 86 -4.59 -16.80 21.50
C LEU A 86 -5.10 -17.40 20.17
N HIS A 87 -5.27 -16.58 19.13
CA HIS A 87 -5.85 -16.95 17.84
C HIS A 87 -5.14 -16.26 16.66
N PRO A 88 -3.85 -16.58 16.42
CA PRO A 88 -3.04 -15.95 15.38
C PRO A 88 -3.66 -16.00 13.97
N GLY A 89 -4.36 -17.10 13.64
CA GLY A 89 -5.00 -17.27 12.33
C GLY A 89 -6.19 -16.35 12.09
N LYS A 90 -7.04 -16.08 13.10
CA LYS A 90 -8.26 -15.29 12.91
C LYS A 90 -7.99 -13.81 12.60
N ILE A 91 -6.96 -13.22 13.21
CA ILE A 91 -6.59 -11.83 12.92
C ILE A 91 -5.95 -11.73 11.54
N PHE A 92 -5.12 -12.71 11.17
CA PHE A 92 -4.53 -12.77 9.84
C PHE A 92 -5.61 -12.87 8.75
N ASP A 93 -6.60 -13.76 8.93
CA ASP A 93 -7.72 -13.91 8.02
C ASP A 93 -8.50 -12.59 7.89
N ASN A 94 -8.73 -11.87 8.98
CA ASN A 94 -9.39 -10.56 8.94
C ASN A 94 -8.59 -9.52 8.15
N LEU A 95 -7.27 -9.40 8.39
CA LEU A 95 -6.42 -8.45 7.68
C LEU A 95 -6.38 -8.73 6.16
N VAL A 96 -6.26 -10.00 5.79
CA VAL A 96 -6.31 -10.45 4.39
C VAL A 96 -7.68 -10.14 3.79
N ASN A 97 -8.77 -10.47 4.48
CA ASN A 97 -10.13 -10.22 4.01
C ASN A 97 -10.40 -8.73 3.81
N GLU A 98 -10.02 -7.88 4.77
CA GLU A 98 -10.17 -6.43 4.66
C GLU A 98 -9.36 -5.87 3.48
N THR A 99 -8.13 -6.35 3.30
CA THR A 99 -7.30 -5.94 2.15
C THR A 99 -7.92 -6.37 0.83
N ILE A 100 -8.42 -7.62 0.72
CA ILE A 100 -9.11 -8.11 -0.48
C ILE A 100 -10.36 -7.28 -0.77
N VAL A 101 -11.14 -6.92 0.25
CA VAL A 101 -12.29 -6.03 0.11
C VAL A 101 -11.87 -4.68 -0.45
N GLU A 102 -10.79 -4.10 0.06
CA GLU A 102 -10.28 -2.81 -0.41
C GLU A 102 -9.73 -2.88 -1.85
N ILE A 103 -9.03 -3.97 -2.22
CA ILE A 103 -8.63 -4.24 -3.60
C ILE A 103 -9.87 -4.29 -4.51
N ARG A 104 -10.90 -5.04 -4.12
CA ARG A 104 -12.13 -5.20 -4.92
C ARG A 104 -12.86 -3.89 -5.17
N LYS A 105 -12.84 -2.95 -4.22
CA LYS A 105 -13.42 -1.61 -4.39
C LYS A 105 -12.68 -0.78 -5.45
N ASN A 106 -11.36 -0.97 -5.55
CA ASN A 106 -10.49 -0.11 -6.34
C ASN A 106 -9.98 -0.75 -7.64
N LYS A 107 -10.27 -2.03 -7.89
CA LYS A 107 -9.81 -2.81 -9.06
C LYS A 107 -10.17 -2.22 -10.43
N ASN A 108 -11.21 -1.38 -10.49
CA ASN A 108 -11.68 -0.76 -11.73
C ASN A 108 -11.08 0.65 -11.96
N ASN A 109 -10.20 1.13 -11.08
CA ASN A 109 -9.47 2.38 -11.30
C ASN A 109 -8.49 2.16 -12.48
N GLU A 110 -8.60 2.99 -13.53
CA GLU A 110 -7.80 2.88 -14.75
C GLU A 110 -6.29 3.00 -14.51
N LYS A 111 -5.89 3.62 -13.40
CA LYS A 111 -4.48 3.76 -12.99
C LYS A 111 -4.02 2.65 -12.04
N VAL A 112 -4.86 1.67 -11.72
CA VAL A 112 -4.46 0.43 -11.04
C VAL A 112 -4.06 -0.59 -12.10
N ILE A 113 -2.77 -0.89 -12.17
CA ILE A 113 -2.16 -1.67 -13.26
C ILE A 113 -1.61 -3.04 -12.82
N GLY A 114 -1.70 -3.34 -11.53
CA GLY A 114 -1.31 -4.64 -10.99
C GLY A 114 -2.02 -4.95 -9.68
N ILE A 115 -2.40 -6.21 -9.50
CA ILE A 115 -2.98 -6.74 -8.25
C ILE A 115 -2.27 -8.05 -7.93
N GLY A 116 -1.83 -8.21 -6.70
CA GLY A 116 -1.20 -9.45 -6.27
C GLY A 116 -0.39 -9.32 -5.00
N GLU A 117 0.71 -10.06 -4.94
CA GLU A 117 1.75 -9.84 -3.95
C GLU A 117 2.52 -8.57 -4.31
N VAL A 118 2.75 -7.71 -3.33
CA VAL A 118 3.58 -6.52 -3.49
C VAL A 118 4.65 -6.59 -2.40
N GLY A 119 5.81 -7.14 -2.75
CA GLY A 119 7.00 -7.19 -1.90
C GLY A 119 7.90 -5.97 -2.09
N LEU A 120 8.89 -5.81 -1.21
CA LEU A 120 10.04 -4.94 -1.46
C LEU A 120 10.85 -5.42 -2.67
#